data_AF-A0A7K4IAE7-F1
#
_entry.id   AF-A0A7K4IAE7-F1
#
_cell.length_a   1.000
_cell.length_b   1.000
_cell.length_c   1.000
_cell.angle_alpha   90.00
_cell.angle_beta   90.00
_cell.angle_gamma   90.00
#
_symmetry.space_group_name_H-M   'P 1'
#
loop_
_entity.id
_entity.type
_entity.pdbx_description
1 polymer ?
#
loop_
_entity_poly.entity_id
_entity_poly.type
_entity_poly.pdbx_seq_one_letter_code
_entity_poly.pdbx_strand_id
1 'polypeptide(L)'
;MSEKIYVISCSEDLKSMGMDRMRTGMEGMGEIVLSLDWSKVRFVPIVAAERAHFKEGETKILSIRSITVPPYAMVIQSFYGVNGMGHATCIGSMKFARPDSERVADKAMFRSRLDASVLPGDLLGQVFIVPGKKA
;
A
#
# COMPACT_ATOMS: atom_id res chain seq x y z
N MET A 1 19.58 -5.28 -16.44
CA MET A 1 19.01 -4.10 -15.75
C MET A 1 17.65 -4.52 -15.22
N SER A 2 17.59 -5.06 -13.99
CA SER A 2 16.31 -5.56 -13.46
C SER A 2 15.43 -4.40 -13.04
N GLU A 3 14.17 -4.45 -13.47
CA GLU A 3 13.13 -3.49 -13.12
C GLU A 3 13.08 -3.30 -11.60
N LYS A 4 13.07 -2.04 -11.18
CA LYS A 4 13.11 -1.65 -9.78
C LYS A 4 11.81 -2.09 -9.11
N ILE A 5 11.92 -3.10 -8.25
CA ILE A 5 10.84 -3.50 -7.35
C ILE A 5 10.83 -2.52 -6.19
N TYR A 6 9.77 -1.73 -6.05
CA TYR A 6 9.57 -0.82 -4.92
C TYR A 6 8.56 -1.44 -3.97
N VAL A 7 9.04 -2.31 -3.10
CA VAL A 7 8.28 -2.64 -1.90
C VAL A 7 8.55 -1.54 -0.89
N ILE A 8 7.51 -0.84 -0.42
CA ILE A 8 7.62 -0.19 0.89
C ILE A 8 7.63 -1.32 1.91
N SER A 9 8.80 -1.93 2.16
CA SER A 9 8.93 -2.99 3.15
C SER A 9 9.76 -2.57 4.34
N CYS A 10 9.17 -2.81 5.52
CA CYS A 10 9.94 -3.10 6.72
C CYS A 10 10.87 -4.30 6.48
N SER A 11 11.92 -4.36 7.31
CA SER A 11 13.14 -5.15 7.16
C SER A 11 12.98 -6.67 6.98
N GLU A 12 11.84 -7.28 7.28
CA GLU A 12 11.66 -8.74 7.22
C GLU A 12 11.52 -9.27 5.79
N ASP A 13 10.82 -8.55 4.91
CA ASP A 13 10.67 -8.96 3.50
C ASP A 13 11.94 -8.70 2.68
N LEU A 14 12.70 -7.67 3.02
CA LEU A 14 14.01 -7.42 2.40
C LEU A 14 14.98 -8.58 2.70
N LYS A 15 14.96 -9.08 3.94
CA LYS A 15 15.79 -10.22 4.35
C LYS A 15 15.38 -11.51 3.64
N SER A 16 14.09 -11.80 3.51
CA SER A 16 13.63 -13.02 2.81
C SER A 16 13.93 -12.99 1.31
N MET A 17 14.04 -11.80 0.71
CA MET A 17 14.45 -11.58 -0.68
C MET A 17 15.98 -11.47 -0.87
N GLY A 18 16.78 -11.65 0.19
CA GLY A 18 18.24 -11.52 0.14
C GLY A 18 18.74 -10.10 -0.13
N MET A 19 17.90 -9.08 0.07
CA MET A 19 18.21 -7.67 -0.12
C MET A 19 18.62 -7.07 1.22
N ASP A 20 19.89 -6.69 1.37
CA ASP A 20 20.42 -6.10 2.60
C ASP A 20 20.09 -4.61 2.74
N ARG A 21 19.92 -3.91 1.61
CA ARG A 21 19.58 -2.48 1.52
C ARG A 21 18.80 -2.15 0.24
N MET A 22 17.68 -1.46 0.37
CA MET A 22 17.10 -0.68 -0.73
C MET A 22 17.57 0.77 -0.64
N ARG A 23 18.30 1.23 -1.66
CA ARG A 23 18.65 2.65 -1.82
C ARG A 23 17.66 3.30 -2.77
N THR A 24 16.96 4.31 -2.29
CA THR A 24 16.11 5.17 -3.13
C THR A 24 16.88 6.44 -3.47
N GLY A 25 17.11 6.67 -4.76
CA GLY A 25 17.69 7.94 -5.21
C GLY A 25 16.71 9.10 -5.01
N MET A 26 17.19 10.23 -4.51
CA MET A 26 16.40 11.45 -4.28
C MET A 26 16.17 12.29 -5.56
N GLU A 27 16.77 11.89 -6.68
CA GLU A 27 16.69 12.64 -7.93
C GLU A 27 15.24 12.74 -8.41
N GLY A 28 14.74 13.97 -8.54
CA GLY A 28 13.35 14.24 -8.90
C GLY A 28 12.33 14.12 -7.76
N MET A 29 12.77 13.95 -6.50
CA MET A 29 11.96 14.00 -5.28
C MET A 29 12.26 15.27 -4.46
N GLY A 30 12.05 16.42 -5.10
CA GLY A 30 12.10 17.72 -4.42
C GLY A 30 10.84 17.98 -3.59
N GLU A 31 10.93 18.96 -2.69
CA GLU A 31 9.77 19.47 -1.97
C GLU A 31 8.72 20.02 -2.95
N ILE A 32 7.46 19.64 -2.76
CA ILE A 32 6.33 20.16 -3.54
C ILE A 32 5.21 20.54 -2.58
N VAL A 33 4.52 21.65 -2.88
CA VAL A 33 3.30 22.05 -2.17
C VAL A 33 2.10 21.50 -2.93
N LEU A 34 1.18 20.85 -2.21
CA LEU A 34 -0.05 20.31 -2.79
C LEU A 34 -1.28 21.02 -2.22
N SER A 35 -2.25 21.27 -3.09
CA SER A 35 -3.61 21.64 -2.71
C SER A 35 -4.49 20.37 -2.73
N LEU A 36 -5.15 20.07 -1.62
CA LEU A 36 -5.99 18.87 -1.44
C LEU A 36 -7.48 19.23 -1.48
N ASP A 37 -8.26 18.45 -2.25
CA ASP A 37 -9.71 18.62 -2.38
C ASP A 37 -10.46 17.58 -1.53
N TRP A 38 -10.64 17.92 -0.24
CA TRP A 38 -11.35 17.07 0.71
C TRP A 38 -12.83 16.86 0.37
N SER A 39 -13.44 17.72 -0.45
CA SER A 39 -14.84 17.57 -0.87
C SER A 39 -15.06 16.39 -1.81
N LYS A 40 -13.98 15.85 -2.41
CA LYS A 40 -14.00 14.73 -3.36
C LYS A 40 -13.28 13.49 -2.84
N VAL A 41 -13.16 13.36 -1.52
CA VAL A 41 -12.53 12.19 -0.91
C VAL A 41 -13.29 10.92 -1.28
N ARG A 42 -12.55 9.86 -1.65
CA ARG A 42 -13.11 8.52 -1.86
C ARG A 42 -12.71 7.59 -0.74
N PHE A 43 -13.69 6.88 -0.20
CA PHE A 43 -13.48 5.80 0.76
C PHE A 43 -13.34 4.50 -0.04
N VAL A 44 -12.15 3.90 0.00
CA VAL A 44 -11.84 2.72 -0.82
C VAL A 44 -11.48 1.55 0.07
N PRO A 45 -12.22 0.43 0.03
CA PRO A 45 -11.85 -0.77 0.77
C PRO A 45 -10.60 -1.42 0.17
N ILE A 46 -9.71 -1.88 1.03
CA ILE A 46 -8.60 -2.76 0.65
C ILE A 46 -9.14 -4.19 0.70
N VAL A 47 -9.26 -4.83 -0.47
CA VAL A 47 -9.88 -6.15 -0.57
C VAL A 47 -8.84 -7.16 -1.03
N ALA A 48 -8.70 -8.27 -0.32
CA ALA A 48 -7.79 -9.34 -0.70
C ALA A 48 -8.16 -9.95 -2.06
N ALA A 49 -7.15 -10.20 -2.90
CA ALA A 49 -7.31 -10.87 -4.20
C ALA A 49 -6.76 -12.30 -4.21
N GLU A 50 -6.10 -12.72 -3.12
CA GLU A 50 -5.52 -14.06 -2.99
C GLU A 50 -5.78 -14.64 -1.61
N ARG A 51 -5.54 -15.95 -1.48
CA ARG A 51 -5.52 -16.64 -0.19
C ARG A 51 -4.13 -16.52 0.42
N ALA A 52 -4.05 -16.16 1.68
CA ALA A 52 -2.81 -16.15 2.44
C ALA A 52 -3.03 -16.68 3.86
N HIS A 53 -2.17 -17.60 4.29
CA HIS A 53 -2.16 -18.12 5.65
C HIS A 53 -1.19 -17.31 6.50
N PHE A 54 -1.58 -17.01 7.74
CA PHE A 54 -0.78 -16.24 8.68
C PHE A 54 -0.62 -16.97 10.00
N LYS A 55 0.57 -16.82 10.59
CA LYS A 55 0.80 -17.01 12.02
C LYS A 55 0.60 -15.71 12.78
N GLU A 56 0.29 -15.81 14.07
CA GLU A 56 0.21 -14.66 14.96
C GLU A 56 1.48 -13.81 14.87
N GLY A 57 1.31 -12.50 14.67
CA GLY A 57 2.39 -11.54 14.56
C GLY A 57 3.05 -11.46 13.18
N GLU A 58 2.79 -12.42 12.29
CA GLU A 58 3.39 -12.51 10.95
C GLU A 58 2.92 -11.36 10.05
N THR A 59 3.85 -10.82 9.28
CA THR A 59 3.58 -9.79 8.26
C THR A 59 3.83 -10.38 6.88
N LYS A 60 2.90 -10.15 5.94
CA LYS A 60 3.07 -10.53 4.52
C LYS A 60 2.62 -9.42 3.61
N ILE A 61 3.23 -9.38 2.43
CA ILE A 61 2.68 -8.68 1.27
C ILE A 61 1.72 -9.63 0.58
N LEU A 62 0.53 -9.12 0.25
CA LEU A 62 -0.49 -9.87 -0.46
C LEU A 62 -1.09 -9.06 -1.60
N SER A 63 -1.58 -9.79 -2.60
CA SER A 63 -2.34 -9.23 -3.72
C SER A 63 -3.69 -8.70 -3.25
N ILE A 64 -4.05 -7.49 -3.70
CA ILE A 64 -5.34 -6.86 -3.44
C ILE A 64 -6.04 -6.53 -4.76
N ARG A 65 -7.35 -6.30 -4.70
CA ARG A 65 -8.07 -5.68 -5.83
C ARG A 65 -7.43 -4.32 -6.10
N SER A 66 -7.09 -4.07 -7.36
CA SER A 66 -6.35 -2.87 -7.75
C SER A 66 -7.11 -1.59 -7.40
N ILE A 67 -6.38 -0.64 -6.83
CA ILE A 67 -6.86 0.69 -6.46
C ILE A 67 -6.09 1.72 -7.28
N THR A 68 -6.78 2.42 -8.18
CA THR A 68 -6.19 3.54 -8.93
C THR A 68 -6.08 4.79 -8.05
N VAL A 69 -4.88 5.37 -8.05
CA VAL A 69 -4.52 6.59 -7.31
C VAL A 69 -4.09 7.65 -8.33
N PRO A 70 -4.89 8.72 -8.50
CA PRO A 70 -4.57 9.78 -9.47
C PRO A 70 -3.25 10.50 -9.18
N PRO A 71 -2.70 11.24 -10.17
CA PRO A 71 -1.61 12.19 -9.95
C PRO A 71 -1.91 13.10 -8.75
N TYR A 72 -0.89 13.30 -7.91
CA TYR A 72 -0.87 14.12 -6.70
C TYR A 72 -1.91 13.79 -5.63
N ALA A 73 -2.72 12.73 -5.82
CA ALA A 73 -3.64 12.29 -4.79
C ALA A 73 -2.91 11.73 -3.57
N MET A 74 -3.43 12.04 -2.38
CA MET A 74 -2.92 11.51 -1.12
C MET A 74 -3.74 10.29 -0.72
N VAL A 75 -3.04 9.24 -0.28
CA VAL A 75 -3.66 8.04 0.30
C VAL A 75 -3.48 8.11 1.80
N ILE A 76 -4.58 8.06 2.53
CA ILE A 76 -4.59 8.14 3.99
C ILE A 76 -5.26 6.88 4.52
N GLN A 77 -4.62 6.20 5.46
CA GLN A 77 -5.21 5.02 6.09
C GLN A 77 -6.40 5.42 6.97
N SER A 78 -7.51 4.71 6.80
CA SER A 78 -8.66 4.80 7.71
C SER A 78 -8.47 3.81 8.86
N PHE A 79 -8.69 4.27 10.09
CA PHE A 79 -8.81 3.38 11.26
C PHE A 79 -10.22 2.78 11.40
N TYR A 80 -11.17 3.20 10.55
CA TYR A 80 -12.49 2.60 10.40
C TYR A 80 -12.50 1.67 9.18
N GLY A 81 -13.24 0.56 9.24
CA GLY A 81 -13.23 -0.47 8.19
C GLY A 81 -11.99 -1.39 8.29
N VAL A 82 -11.72 -1.89 9.50
CA VAL A 82 -10.57 -2.74 9.82
C VAL A 82 -10.92 -4.23 9.72
N ASN A 83 -9.90 -5.05 9.49
CA ASN A 83 -10.01 -6.50 9.59
C ASN A 83 -9.88 -6.94 11.06
N GLY A 84 -10.76 -7.82 11.53
CA GLY A 84 -10.72 -8.32 12.92
C GLY A 84 -9.47 -9.15 13.25
N MET A 85 -8.82 -9.73 12.24
CA MET A 85 -7.67 -10.61 12.38
C MET A 85 -6.34 -9.87 12.37
N GLY A 86 -6.29 -8.62 11.89
CA GLY A 86 -5.02 -7.93 11.66
C GLY A 86 -5.17 -6.55 11.04
N HIS A 87 -4.04 -5.99 10.61
CA HIS A 87 -3.97 -4.61 10.13
C HIS A 87 -3.24 -4.55 8.80
N ALA A 88 -3.87 -3.96 7.79
CA ALA A 88 -3.15 -3.48 6.61
C ALA A 88 -2.29 -2.28 7.05
N THR A 89 -0.98 -2.31 6.80
CA THR A 89 -0.04 -1.25 7.24
C THR A 89 0.35 -0.30 6.11
N CYS A 90 0.29 -0.77 4.87
CA CYS A 90 0.48 0.06 3.68
C CYS A 90 -0.18 -0.59 2.45
N ILE A 91 -0.39 0.21 1.40
CA ILE A 91 -0.76 -0.25 0.06
C ILE A 91 0.21 0.32 -0.96
N GLY A 92 0.40 -0.37 -2.07
CA GLY A 92 1.27 0.07 -3.15
C GLY A 92 1.33 -0.94 -4.29
N SER A 93 2.37 -0.84 -5.11
CA SER A 93 2.67 -1.81 -6.17
C SER A 93 4.15 -2.14 -6.18
N MET A 94 4.49 -3.28 -6.78
CA MET A 94 5.88 -3.66 -7.01
C MET A 94 6.58 -2.69 -7.98
N LYS A 95 5.84 -1.97 -8.82
CA LYS A 95 6.39 -0.96 -9.73
C LYS A 95 6.23 0.44 -9.15
N PHE A 96 7.31 1.20 -9.11
CA PHE A 96 7.24 2.61 -8.74
C PHE A 96 6.64 3.46 -9.84
N ALA A 97 5.79 4.37 -9.41
CA ALA A 97 5.26 5.43 -10.23
C ALA A 97 5.38 6.75 -9.43
N ARG A 98 5.69 7.82 -10.16
CA ARG A 98 5.96 9.13 -9.55
C ARG A 98 4.65 9.76 -9.04
N PRO A 99 4.73 10.73 -8.12
CA PRO A 99 3.53 11.41 -7.64
C PRO A 99 2.75 12.14 -8.74
N ASP A 100 3.41 12.58 -9.82
CA ASP A 100 2.81 13.31 -10.94
C ASP A 100 2.17 12.40 -12.01
N SER A 101 2.26 11.09 -11.86
CA SER A 101 1.63 10.11 -12.74
C SER A 101 0.46 9.39 -12.06
N GLU A 102 -0.39 8.75 -12.86
CA GLU A 102 -1.33 7.77 -12.34
C GLU A 102 -0.55 6.62 -11.68
N ARG A 103 -1.03 6.17 -10.52
CA ARG A 103 -0.44 5.10 -9.73
C ARG A 103 -1.50 4.04 -9.50
N VAL A 104 -1.07 2.79 -9.35
CA VAL A 104 -1.95 1.67 -8.98
C VAL A 104 -1.40 1.06 -7.71
N ALA A 105 -2.28 0.78 -6.76
CA ALA A 105 -1.98 -0.10 -5.64
C ALA A 105 -2.64 -1.46 -5.86
N ASP A 106 -1.84 -2.49 -6.07
CA ASP A 106 -2.25 -3.89 -6.28
C ASP A 106 -1.67 -4.85 -5.23
N LYS A 107 -0.91 -4.30 -4.28
CA LYS A 107 -0.37 -4.99 -3.11
C LYS A 107 -0.75 -4.26 -1.84
N ALA A 108 -0.95 -5.02 -0.77
CA ALA A 108 -1.02 -4.52 0.60
C ALA A 108 -0.05 -5.28 1.49
N MET A 109 0.54 -4.61 2.47
CA MET A 109 1.21 -5.27 3.57
C MET A 109 0.19 -5.46 4.70
N PHE A 110 0.07 -6.68 5.21
CA PHE A 110 -0.85 -7.02 6.29
C PHE A 110 -0.13 -7.76 7.39
N ARG A 111 -0.37 -7.33 8.63
CA ARG A 111 0.15 -7.99 9.83
C ARG A 111 -0.99 -8.64 10.60
N SER A 112 -0.90 -9.94 10.79
CA SER A 112 -1.88 -10.70 11.55
C SER A 112 -1.65 -10.57 13.06
N ARG A 113 -2.74 -10.55 13.82
CA ARG A 113 -2.76 -10.55 15.29
C ARG A 113 -3.11 -11.92 15.88
N LEU A 114 -3.45 -12.89 15.02
CA LEU A 114 -3.78 -14.26 15.41
C LEU A 114 -3.47 -15.23 14.27
N ASP A 115 -3.43 -16.52 14.56
CA ASP A 115 -3.35 -17.57 13.54
C ASP A 115 -4.61 -17.55 12.69
N ALA A 116 -4.49 -17.13 11.42
CA ALA A 116 -5.63 -16.81 10.58
C ALA A 116 -5.35 -17.10 9.10
N SER A 117 -6.41 -17.09 8.30
CA SER A 117 -6.30 -17.10 6.84
C SER A 117 -7.10 -15.95 6.27
N VAL A 118 -6.46 -15.17 5.40
CA VAL A 118 -7.14 -14.22 4.52
C VAL A 118 -7.58 -14.97 3.26
N LEU A 119 -8.80 -14.71 2.82
CA LEU A 119 -9.39 -15.26 1.61
C LEU A 119 -9.67 -14.17 0.57
N PRO A 120 -9.72 -14.50 -0.73
CA PRO A 120 -10.14 -13.55 -1.75
C PRO A 120 -11.53 -12.96 -1.44
N GLY A 121 -11.63 -11.63 -1.47
CA GLY A 121 -12.85 -10.90 -1.11
C GLY A 121 -12.90 -10.38 0.32
N ASP A 122 -11.98 -10.82 1.20
CA ASP A 122 -11.91 -10.32 2.57
C ASP A 122 -11.50 -8.84 2.60
N LEU A 123 -12.13 -8.08 3.51
CA LEU A 123 -11.75 -6.72 3.81
C LEU A 123 -10.47 -6.72 4.65
N LEU A 124 -9.39 -6.11 4.18
CA LEU A 124 -8.12 -5.98 4.91
C LEU A 124 -8.01 -4.66 5.67
N GLY A 125 -8.72 -3.64 5.19
CA GLY A 125 -8.66 -2.27 5.70
C GLY A 125 -9.42 -1.32 4.78
N GLN A 126 -9.30 -0.03 5.04
CA GLN A 126 -9.86 1.02 4.19
C GLN A 126 -8.89 2.20 4.09
N VAL A 127 -8.88 2.87 2.95
CA VAL A 127 -8.12 4.11 2.73
C VAL A 127 -9.03 5.22 2.23
N PHE A 128 -8.62 6.44 2.52
CA PHE A 128 -9.11 7.63 1.84
C PHE A 128 -8.18 7.97 0.69
N ILE A 129 -8.76 8.23 -0.47
CA ILE A 129 -8.04 8.85 -1.59
C ILE A 129 -8.53 10.28 -1.68
N VAL A 130 -7.65 11.20 -1.30
CA VAL A 130 -7.89 12.65 -1.33
C VAL A 130 -7.26 13.20 -2.60
N PRO A 131 -8.05 13.67 -3.58
CA PRO A 131 -7.50 14.27 -4.78
C PRO A 131 -6.61 15.46 -4.43
N GLY A 132 -5.50 15.60 -5.16
CA GLY A 132 -4.56 16.69 -4.99
C GLY A 132 -4.12 17.24 -6.33
N LYS A 133 -3.53 18.43 -6.28
CA LYS A 133 -2.81 19.05 -7.40
C LYS A 133 -1.63 19.84 -6.85
N LYS A 134 -0.61 20.07 -7.66
CA LYS A 134 0.46 21.01 -7.32
C LYS A 134 -0.15 22.40 -7.10
N ALA A 135 0.20 23.03 -5.98
CA ALA A 135 -0.24 24.37 -5.62
C ALA A 135 0.40 25.44 -6.51
#